data_AF-A0A1I1GGP7-F1
#
_entry.id   AF-A0A1I1GGP7-F1
#
_cell.length_a   1.000
_cell.length_b   1.000
_cell.length_c   1.000
_cell.angle_alpha   90.00
_cell.angle_beta   90.00
_cell.angle_gamma   90.00
#
_symmetry.space_group_name_H-M   'P 1'
#
loop_
_entity.id
_entity.type
_entity.pdbx_description
1 polymer ?
#
loop_
_entity_poly.entity_id
_entity_poly.type
_entity_poly.pdbx_seq_one_letter_code
_entity_poly.pdbx_strand_id
1 'polypeptide(L)'
;MDGRSSAKRPWLAAILTLLATGLGQVYVRRWLRAVGWVALSLLVGVAFVPESALVNPGTAGLRDIAPVAAVGLASAIDAYALATRHNLRLEAERAVRCSNCYRELEADLAFCPWCGIEATTGDDPD
;
A
#
# COMPACT_ATOMS: atom_id res chain seq x y z
N MET A 1 22.15 30.96 -20.18
CA MET A 1 23.18 29.91 -20.12
C MET A 1 22.47 28.58 -20.24
N ASP A 2 22.29 28.11 -21.47
CA ASP A 2 21.82 26.75 -21.75
C ASP A 2 22.96 25.75 -21.55
N GLY A 3 22.64 24.60 -20.98
CA GLY A 3 23.62 23.54 -20.73
C GLY A 3 23.02 22.33 -20.01
N ARG A 4 21.99 21.72 -20.60
CA ARG A 4 21.52 20.37 -20.23
C ARG A 4 22.70 19.40 -20.31
N SER A 5 23.10 18.81 -19.19
CA SER A 5 23.71 17.47 -19.13
C SER A 5 23.97 17.03 -17.69
N SER A 6 22.91 16.72 -16.93
CA SER A 6 23.04 15.67 -15.92
C SER A 6 22.52 14.39 -16.56
N ALA A 7 23.39 13.73 -17.33
CA ALA A 7 23.16 12.36 -17.75
C ALA A 7 23.14 11.51 -16.47
N LYS A 8 21.97 11.45 -15.81
CA LYS A 8 21.69 10.48 -14.75
C LYS A 8 21.88 9.11 -15.39
N ARG A 9 23.03 8.53 -15.09
CA ARG A 9 23.60 7.36 -15.77
C ARG A 9 22.51 6.27 -15.87
N PRO A 10 22.00 5.96 -17.07
CA PRO A 10 20.91 4.98 -17.23
C PRO A 10 21.33 3.57 -16.81
N TRP A 11 22.63 3.32 -16.73
CA TRP A 11 23.20 2.07 -16.21
C TRP A 11 23.07 1.93 -14.68
N LEU A 12 22.98 3.04 -13.93
CA LEU A 12 22.62 3.01 -12.50
C LEU A 12 21.15 2.62 -12.32
N ALA A 13 20.27 3.08 -13.22
CA ALA A 13 18.89 2.59 -13.28
C ALA A 13 18.85 1.10 -13.64
N ALA A 14 19.67 0.62 -14.59
CA ALA A 14 19.73 -0.78 -14.96
C ALA A 14 20.31 -1.69 -13.86
N ILE A 15 21.36 -1.28 -13.15
CA ILE A 15 21.89 -2.00 -11.97
C ILE A 15 20.92 -1.95 -10.81
N LEU A 16 20.25 -0.82 -10.59
CA LEU A 16 19.15 -0.74 -9.64
C LEU A 16 18.03 -1.70 -10.05
N THR A 17 17.67 -1.82 -11.33
CA THR A 17 16.69 -2.81 -11.81
C THR A 17 17.20 -4.25 -11.67
N LEU A 18 18.50 -4.51 -11.89
CA LEU A 18 19.11 -5.83 -11.76
C LEU A 18 19.20 -6.29 -10.29
N LEU A 19 19.48 -5.37 -9.37
CA LEU A 19 19.36 -5.57 -7.93
C LEU A 19 17.88 -5.50 -7.46
N ALA A 20 17.01 -4.81 -8.20
CA ALA A 20 15.58 -4.63 -7.91
C ALA A 20 14.65 -5.62 -8.61
N THR A 21 15.14 -6.60 -9.37
CA THR A 21 14.48 -7.91 -9.51
C THR A 21 14.68 -8.70 -8.21
N GLY A 22 14.40 -8.06 -7.07
CA GLY A 22 14.67 -8.57 -5.73
C GLY A 22 14.52 -7.52 -4.62
N LEU A 23 15.23 -6.40 -4.66
CA LEU A 23 15.30 -5.46 -3.52
C LEU A 23 14.36 -4.24 -3.59
N GLY A 24 13.86 -3.82 -4.76
CA GLY A 24 12.76 -2.86 -4.85
C GLY A 24 11.44 -3.38 -4.23
N GLN A 25 11.36 -4.70 -4.07
CA GLN A 25 10.27 -5.46 -3.45
C GLN A 25 10.28 -5.39 -1.91
N VAL A 26 11.41 -4.99 -1.31
CA VAL A 26 11.56 -4.91 0.16
C VAL A 26 10.89 -3.67 0.75
N TYR A 27 10.61 -2.64 -0.08
CA TYR A 27 9.80 -1.48 0.31
C TYR A 27 8.29 -1.79 0.37
N VAL A 28 7.88 -2.97 -0.10
CA VAL A 28 6.50 -3.48 -0.12
C VAL A 28 6.38 -4.67 0.84
N ARG A 29 6.68 -4.46 2.13
CA ARG A 29 6.36 -5.45 3.20
C ARG A 29 4.86 -5.87 3.21
N ARG A 30 4.00 -5.16 2.48
CA ARG A 30 2.61 -5.54 2.21
C ARG A 30 2.47 -6.81 1.35
N TRP A 31 3.48 -7.20 0.55
CA TRP A 31 3.37 -8.38 -0.33
C TRP A 31 3.35 -9.70 0.46
N LEU A 32 3.99 -9.75 1.64
CA LEU A 32 3.93 -10.90 2.53
C LEU A 32 2.50 -11.21 3.01
N ARG A 33 1.64 -10.19 3.14
CA ARG A 33 0.23 -10.41 3.46
C ARG A 33 -0.53 -11.02 2.30
N ALA A 34 -0.32 -10.52 1.08
CA ALA A 34 -0.94 -11.10 -0.12
C ALA A 34 -0.50 -12.56 -0.31
N VAL A 35 0.81 -12.83 -0.21
CA VAL A 35 1.36 -14.19 -0.23
C VAL A 35 0.80 -15.04 0.90
N GLY A 36 0.67 -14.48 2.11
CA GLY A 36 0.07 -15.15 3.25
C GLY A 36 -1.39 -15.53 3.03
N TRP A 37 -2.20 -14.63 2.44
CA TRP A 37 -3.60 -14.91 2.07
C TRP A 37 -3.70 -15.97 0.98
N VAL A 38 -2.83 -15.95 -0.02
CA VAL A 38 -2.78 -16.99 -1.07
C VAL A 38 -2.38 -18.33 -0.47
N ALA A 39 -1.32 -18.37 0.33
CA ALA A 39 -0.88 -19.60 1.01
C ALA A 39 -1.97 -20.14 1.95
N LEU A 40 -2.64 -19.27 2.71
CA LEU A 40 -3.75 -19.64 3.58
C LEU A 40 -4.93 -20.19 2.79
N SER A 41 -5.29 -19.56 1.66
CA SER A 41 -6.35 -20.03 0.77
C SER A 41 -6.05 -21.43 0.22
N LEU A 42 -4.81 -21.67 -0.19
CA LEU A 42 -4.34 -22.99 -0.65
C LEU A 42 -4.35 -24.02 0.48
N LEU A 43 -3.87 -23.66 1.67
CA LEU A 43 -3.87 -24.54 2.85
C LEU A 43 -5.29 -24.93 3.25
N VAL A 44 -6.20 -23.96 3.31
CA VAL A 44 -7.62 -24.20 3.61
C VAL A 44 -8.29 -25.01 2.51
N GLY A 45 -7.96 -24.74 1.24
CA GLY A 45 -8.40 -25.53 0.10
C GLY A 45 -8.03 -27.01 0.26
N VAL A 46 -6.76 -27.31 0.48
CA VAL A 46 -6.27 -28.69 0.61
C VAL A 46 -6.77 -29.37 1.89
N ALA A 47 -6.91 -28.64 3.00
CA ALA A 47 -7.29 -29.23 4.28
C ALA A 47 -8.81 -29.46 4.44
N PHE A 48 -9.65 -28.62 3.83
CA PHE A 48 -11.10 -28.62 4.08
C PHE A 48 -11.97 -28.85 2.84
N VAL A 49 -11.45 -28.72 1.61
CA VAL A 49 -12.21 -28.94 0.38
C VAL A 49 -12.02 -30.39 -0.08
N PRO A 50 -13.10 -31.14 -0.36
CA PRO A 50 -12.99 -32.50 -0.86
C PRO A 50 -12.32 -32.55 -2.24
N GLU A 51 -11.50 -33.58 -2.48
CA GLU A 51 -10.74 -33.75 -3.74
C GLU A 51 -11.64 -33.80 -4.98
N SER A 52 -12.86 -34.33 -4.85
CA SER A 52 -13.88 -34.34 -5.91
C SER A 52 -14.28 -32.93 -6.36
N ALA A 53 -14.39 -31.98 -5.43
CA ALA A 53 -14.69 -30.59 -5.71
C ALA A 53 -13.48 -29.84 -6.30
N LEU A 54 -12.25 -30.26 -5.99
CA LEU A 54 -11.03 -29.70 -6.59
C LEU A 54 -10.84 -30.15 -8.04
N VAL A 55 -11.15 -31.40 -8.35
CA VAL A 55 -11.03 -31.98 -9.70
C VAL A 55 -12.20 -31.55 -10.59
N ASN A 56 -13.42 -31.44 -10.04
CA ASN A 56 -14.60 -31.00 -10.77
C ASN A 56 -15.40 -29.92 -10.00
N PRO A 57 -14.97 -28.65 -10.09
CA PRO A 57 -15.61 -27.55 -9.36
C PRO A 57 -17.06 -27.30 -9.78
N GLY A 58 -17.49 -27.76 -10.97
CA GLY A 58 -18.87 -27.64 -11.44
C GLY A 58 -19.87 -28.51 -10.68
N THR A 59 -19.37 -29.50 -9.92
CA THR A 59 -20.19 -30.38 -9.07
C THR A 59 -20.12 -30.03 -7.58
N ALA A 60 -19.28 -29.04 -7.23
CA ALA A 60 -19.08 -28.64 -5.85
C ALA A 60 -20.32 -27.94 -5.29
N GLY A 61 -20.75 -28.37 -4.10
CA GLY A 61 -21.81 -27.70 -3.37
C GLY A 61 -21.31 -26.40 -2.73
N LEU A 62 -22.24 -25.51 -2.38
CA LEU A 62 -21.93 -24.26 -1.69
C LEU A 62 -21.11 -24.47 -0.40
N ARG A 63 -21.37 -25.57 0.32
CA ARG A 63 -20.65 -25.93 1.54
C ARG A 63 -19.19 -26.34 1.28
N ASP A 64 -18.91 -26.94 0.13
CA ASP A 64 -17.57 -27.44 -0.22
C ASP A 64 -16.62 -26.28 -0.51
N ILE A 65 -17.13 -25.20 -1.11
CA ILE A 65 -16.35 -23.98 -1.40
C ILE A 65 -16.39 -22.95 -0.26
N ALA A 66 -17.29 -23.12 0.71
CA ALA A 66 -17.48 -22.16 1.81
C ALA A 66 -16.18 -21.82 2.57
N PRO A 67 -15.26 -22.76 2.87
CA PRO A 67 -14.01 -22.44 3.56
C PRO A 67 -13.11 -21.50 2.76
N VAL A 68 -12.91 -21.79 1.47
CA VAL A 68 -12.07 -20.97 0.58
C VAL A 68 -12.73 -19.62 0.31
N ALA A 69 -14.05 -19.59 0.11
CA ALA A 69 -14.81 -18.36 -0.04
C ALA A 69 -14.70 -17.47 1.20
N ALA A 70 -14.74 -18.05 2.41
CA ALA A 70 -14.56 -17.31 3.66
C ALA A 70 -13.16 -16.69 3.77
N VAL A 71 -12.10 -17.42 3.39
CA VAL A 71 -10.73 -16.88 3.34
C VAL A 71 -10.64 -15.74 2.32
N GLY A 72 -11.24 -15.90 1.14
CA GLY A 72 -11.28 -14.87 0.10
C GLY A 72 -11.98 -13.58 0.58
N LEU A 73 -13.13 -13.72 1.24
CA LEU A 73 -13.85 -12.59 1.84
C LEU A 73 -13.01 -11.91 2.94
N ALA A 74 -12.39 -12.68 3.82
CA ALA A 74 -11.51 -12.15 4.85
C ALA A 74 -10.31 -11.39 4.26
N SER A 75 -9.72 -11.92 3.19
CA SER A 75 -8.65 -11.23 2.44
C SER A 75 -9.14 -9.93 1.82
N ALA A 76 -10.36 -9.91 1.26
CA ALA A 76 -10.93 -8.70 0.68
C ALA A 76 -11.21 -7.63 1.75
N ILE A 77 -11.70 -8.05 2.92
CA ILE A 77 -11.92 -7.16 4.08
C ILE A 77 -10.60 -6.59 4.58
N ASP A 78 -9.54 -7.40 4.72
CA ASP A 78 -8.22 -6.92 5.12
C ASP A 78 -7.64 -5.92 4.11
N ALA A 79 -7.77 -6.20 2.81
CA ALA A 79 -7.33 -5.29 1.76
C ALA A 79 -8.10 -3.96 1.80
N TYR A 80 -9.43 -4.01 1.98
CA TYR A 80 -10.26 -2.82 2.12
C TYR A 80 -9.88 -2.01 3.36
N ALA A 81 -9.78 -2.66 4.53
CA ALA A 81 -9.39 -2.01 5.77
C ALA A 81 -8.00 -1.38 5.68
N LEU A 82 -7.05 -2.04 5.01
CA LEU A 82 -5.71 -1.50 4.77
C LEU A 82 -5.76 -0.27 3.87
N ALA A 83 -6.56 -0.30 2.79
CA ALA A 83 -6.74 0.82 1.89
C ALA A 83 -7.38 2.02 2.61
N THR A 84 -8.46 1.80 3.36
CA THR A 84 -9.13 2.87 4.13
C THR A 84 -8.19 3.50 5.14
N ARG A 85 -7.44 2.70 5.91
CA ARG A 85 -6.46 3.23 6.88
C ARG A 85 -5.34 4.01 6.21
N HIS A 86 -4.93 3.61 5.01
CA HIS A 86 -3.93 4.34 4.26
C HIS A 86 -4.45 5.70 3.80
N ASN A 87 -5.68 5.76 3.27
CA ASN A 87 -6.31 7.01 2.85
C ASN A 87 -6.49 7.97 4.03
N LEU A 88 -6.98 7.47 5.18
CA LEU A 88 -7.14 8.28 6.40
C LEU A 88 -5.80 8.85 6.90
N ARG A 89 -4.70 8.08 6.79
CA ARG A 89 -3.37 8.60 7.15
C ARG A 89 -2.90 9.69 6.21
N LEU A 90 -3.10 9.52 4.90
CA LEU A 90 -2.77 10.54 3.91
C LEU A 90 -3.59 11.82 4.11
N GLU A 91 -4.87 11.69 4.46
CA GLU A 91 -5.72 12.84 4.81
C GLU A 91 -5.24 13.53 6.10
N ALA A 92 -4.90 12.78 7.14
CA ALA A 92 -4.38 13.33 8.40
C ALA A 92 -3.01 14.01 8.21
N GLU A 93 -2.12 13.43 7.40
CA GLU A 93 -0.83 14.03 7.05
C GLU A 93 -1.01 15.35 6.30
N ARG A 94 -2.04 15.45 5.44
CA ARG A 94 -2.36 16.68 4.70
C ARG A 94 -3.08 17.73 5.55
N ALA A 95 -3.81 17.31 6.58
CA ALA A 95 -4.59 18.19 7.45
C ALA A 95 -3.71 18.85 8.52
N VAL A 96 -2.83 19.78 8.10
CA VAL A 96 -2.09 20.65 9.02
C VAL A 96 -2.95 21.87 9.33
N ARG A 97 -2.80 22.48 10.52
CA ARG A 97 -3.46 23.76 10.83
C ARG A 97 -2.42 24.83 11.08
N CYS A 98 -2.68 26.04 10.57
CA CYS A 98 -1.80 27.18 10.78
C CYS A 98 -1.82 27.61 12.26
N SER A 99 -0.65 27.78 12.86
CA SER A 99 -0.48 28.21 14.27
C SER A 99 -0.97 29.64 14.54
N ASN A 100 -1.01 30.49 13.52
CA ASN A 100 -1.41 31.90 13.66
C ASN A 100 -2.93 32.08 13.49
N CYS A 101 -3.50 31.61 12.37
CA CYS A 101 -4.90 31.85 12.01
C CYS A 101 -5.83 30.64 12.19
N TYR A 102 -5.29 29.47 12.58
CA TYR A 102 -6.01 28.22 12.88
C TYR A 102 -6.87 27.62 11.75
N ARG A 103 -6.69 28.12 10.51
CA ARG A 103 -7.27 27.53 9.31
C ARG A 103 -6.49 26.30 8.87
N GLU A 104 -7.18 25.42 8.14
CA GLU A 104 -6.57 24.26 7.50
C GLU A 104 -5.54 24.70 6.45
N LEU A 105 -4.40 24.02 6.48
CA LEU A 105 -3.21 24.26 5.70
C LEU A 105 -2.73 22.92 5.13
N GLU A 106 -2.38 22.91 3.85
CA GLU A 106 -1.80 21.73 3.21
C GLU A 106 -0.34 21.57 3.67
N ALA A 107 0.06 20.34 3.98
CA ALA A 107 1.34 20.02 4.62
C ALA A 107 2.59 20.33 3.77
N ASP A 108 2.44 20.56 2.47
CA ASP A 108 3.49 20.82 1.50
C ASP A 108 3.63 22.31 1.12
N LEU A 109 2.87 23.20 1.76
CA LEU A 109 2.97 24.64 1.54
C LEU A 109 4.05 25.29 2.42
N ALA A 110 4.90 26.11 1.81
CA ALA A 110 5.93 26.88 2.52
C ALA A 110 5.37 28.09 3.31
N PHE A 111 4.15 28.55 2.96
CA PHE A 111 3.50 29.71 3.56
C PHE A 111 1.99 29.47 3.67
N CYS A 112 1.34 30.13 4.63
CA CYS A 112 -0.10 30.08 4.80
C CYS A 112 -0.81 30.98 3.77
N PRO A 113 -1.68 30.45 2.88
CA PRO A 113 -2.39 31.25 1.86
C PRO A 113 -3.35 32.29 2.44
N TRP A 114 -3.77 32.12 3.69
CA TRP A 114 -4.78 32.97 4.32
C TRP A 114 -4.21 34.18 5.05
N CYS A 115 -3.04 34.05 5.66
CA CYS A 115 -2.45 35.10 6.51
C CYS A 115 -0.98 35.44 6.17
N GLY A 116 -0.34 34.66 5.29
CA GLY A 116 1.01 34.96 4.79
C GLY A 116 2.16 34.60 5.73
N ILE A 117 1.92 33.94 6.88
CA ILE A 117 3.00 33.47 7.75
C ILE A 117 3.67 32.22 7.19
N GLU A 118 4.95 32.03 7.50
CA GLU A 118 5.70 30.82 7.15
C GLU A 118 5.08 29.59 7.83
N ALA A 119 5.00 28.49 7.08
CA ALA A 119 4.54 27.21 7.63
C ALA A 119 5.67 26.62 8.46
N THR A 120 5.55 26.66 9.79
CA THR A 120 6.43 25.92 10.69
C THR A 120 6.14 24.44 10.51
N THR A 121 6.78 23.81 9.52
CA THR A 121 6.86 22.35 9.43
C THR A 121 7.59 21.91 10.70
N GLY A 122 6.97 21.03 11.50
CA GLY A 122 7.46 20.67 12.84
C GLY A 122 8.73 19.83 12.85
N ASP A 123 9.78 20.28 12.15
CA ASP A 123 11.10 19.64 12.08
C ASP A 123 12.20 20.71 12.17
N ASP A 124 12.18 21.49 13.25
CA ASP A 124 13.36 22.18 13.79
C ASP A 124 13.81 21.40 15.03
N PRO A 125 14.70 20.40 14.92
CA PRO A 125 15.52 19.98 16.03
C PRO A 125 16.66 21.01 16.17
N ASP A 126 16.55 21.86 17.19
CA ASP A 126 17.63 22.73 17.69
C ASP A 126 19.00 22.00 17.75
#